data_AF-A0A094AYQ7-F1
#
_entry.id   AF-A0A094AYQ7-F1
#
_cell.length_a   1.000
_cell.length_b   1.000
_cell.length_c   1.000
_cell.angle_alpha   90.00
_cell.angle_beta   90.00
_cell.angle_gamma   90.00
#
_symmetry.space_group_name_H-M   'P 1'
#
loop_
_entity.id
_entity.type
_entity.pdbx_description
1 polymer ?
#
loop_
_entity_poly.entity_id
_entity_poly.type
_entity_poly.pdbx_seq_one_letter_code
_entity_poly.pdbx_strand_id
1 'polypeptide(L)'
;MMTMSAYRAPDFSKVHAHDLVLIKHFVDHISGAKSLPNGGAVVAATTSGNIPKTESMDLALLHIQERAKGVQVTAPSPWVESDGRVMESLKKVDLMPLKGLTKAEARGLMEYWAASGVFRQAVDERTVTEKWALAGNGVIGEIAREALKMHIV
;
A
#
# COMPACT_ATOMS: atom_id res chain seq x y z
N MET A 1 -2.84 12.34 -2.81
CA MET A 1 -2.55 12.42 -4.26
C MET A 1 -3.78 12.10 -5.10
N MET A 2 -4.58 11.11 -4.71
CA MET A 2 -5.77 10.66 -5.47
C MET A 2 -7.08 11.30 -4.98
N THR A 3 -7.06 12.59 -4.61
CA THR A 3 -8.21 13.32 -4.07
C THR A 3 -8.01 14.83 -4.23
N MET A 4 -9.00 15.62 -3.82
CA MET A 4 -8.89 17.08 -3.75
C MET A 4 -7.83 17.49 -2.73
N SER A 5 -6.97 18.44 -3.11
CA SER A 5 -5.97 18.98 -2.21
C SER A 5 -6.58 19.96 -1.20
N ALA A 6 -5.81 20.32 -0.18
CA ALA A 6 -6.19 21.38 0.76
C ALA A 6 -6.05 22.80 0.17
N TYR A 7 -5.38 22.94 -0.99
CA TYR A 7 -5.17 24.24 -1.63
C TYR A 7 -6.45 24.78 -2.27
N ARG A 8 -6.52 26.10 -2.35
CA ARG A 8 -7.63 26.85 -2.96
C ARG A 8 -7.15 27.67 -4.15
N ALA A 9 -7.95 27.69 -5.20
CA ALA A 9 -7.76 28.58 -6.34
C ALA A 9 -8.28 29.99 -6.02
N PRO A 10 -8.01 31.01 -6.86
CA PRO A 10 -8.47 32.39 -6.63
C PRO A 10 -9.99 32.55 -6.51
N ASP A 11 -10.76 31.63 -7.10
CA ASP A 11 -12.23 31.52 -6.99
C ASP A 11 -12.69 30.78 -5.73
N PHE A 12 -11.76 30.47 -4.81
CA PHE A 12 -11.97 29.70 -3.58
C PHE A 12 -12.42 28.24 -3.79
N SER A 13 -12.38 27.72 -5.02
CA SER A 13 -12.60 26.30 -5.29
C SER A 13 -11.42 25.45 -4.79
N LYS A 14 -11.65 24.16 -4.49
CA LYS A 14 -10.57 23.24 -4.11
C LYS A 14 -9.77 22.85 -5.36
N VAL A 15 -8.45 22.89 -5.25
CA VAL A 15 -7.57 22.46 -6.34
C VAL A 15 -7.41 20.94 -6.28
N HIS A 16 -7.55 20.24 -7.40
CA HIS A 16 -7.34 18.80 -7.45
C HIS A 16 -5.85 18.47 -7.24
N ALA A 17 -5.52 17.39 -6.53
CA ALA A 17 -4.11 17.08 -6.25
C ALA A 17 -3.29 16.80 -7.53
N HIS A 18 -3.90 16.27 -8.60
CA HIS A 18 -3.25 16.11 -9.91
C HIS A 18 -2.95 17.43 -10.64
N ASP A 19 -3.48 18.57 -10.18
CA ASP A 19 -3.17 19.87 -10.77
C ASP A 19 -1.89 20.47 -10.14
N LEU A 20 -1.45 19.93 -9.00
CA LEU A 20 -0.19 20.32 -8.37
C LEU A 20 0.99 19.76 -9.18
N VAL A 21 1.88 20.64 -9.65
CA VAL A 21 2.94 20.32 -10.64
C VAL A 21 3.75 19.06 -10.29
N LEU A 22 4.20 18.94 -9.05
CA LEU A 22 5.01 17.78 -8.62
C LEU A 22 4.22 16.47 -8.68
N ILE A 23 2.97 16.50 -8.23
CA ILE A 23 2.08 15.33 -8.25
C ILE A 23 1.70 15.01 -9.69
N LYS A 24 1.39 16.01 -10.51
CA LYS A 24 1.12 15.83 -11.93
C LYS A 24 2.26 15.12 -12.64
N HIS A 25 3.50 15.55 -12.40
CA HIS A 25 4.67 14.93 -12.99
C HIS A 25 4.76 13.44 -12.63
N PHE A 26 4.56 13.09 -11.36
CA PHE A 26 4.52 11.70 -10.91
C PHE A 26 3.37 10.89 -11.55
N VAL A 27 2.16 11.46 -11.58
CA VAL A 27 0.95 10.82 -12.12
C VAL A 27 1.06 10.62 -13.65
N ASP A 28 1.65 11.57 -14.36
CA ASP A 28 1.88 11.44 -15.80
C ASP A 28 2.83 10.25 -16.09
N HIS A 29 3.85 10.01 -15.25
CA HIS A 29 4.75 8.86 -15.42
C HIS A 29 4.13 7.54 -14.95
N ILE A 30 3.40 7.52 -13.84
CA ILE A 30 2.78 6.26 -13.35
C ILE A 30 1.67 5.77 -14.29
N SER A 31 0.92 6.68 -14.89
CA SER A 31 -0.13 6.35 -15.87
C SER A 31 0.41 5.93 -17.23
N GLY A 32 1.71 6.14 -17.47
CA GLY A 32 2.36 5.93 -18.76
C GLY A 32 2.03 7.01 -19.79
N ALA A 33 1.46 8.16 -19.39
CA ALA A 33 1.26 9.31 -20.26
C ALA A 33 2.59 9.97 -20.67
N LYS A 34 3.57 9.96 -19.77
CA LYS A 34 4.97 10.31 -20.04
C LYS A 34 5.85 9.09 -19.82
N SER A 35 6.77 8.86 -20.75
CA SER A 35 7.75 7.79 -20.67
C SER A 35 9.10 8.33 -20.22
N LEU A 36 9.87 7.52 -19.49
CA LEU A 36 11.25 7.80 -19.15
C LEU A 36 12.13 7.43 -20.35
N PRO A 37 12.89 8.38 -20.94
CA PRO A 37 13.61 8.15 -22.20
C PRO A 37 14.68 7.05 -22.10
N ASN A 38 15.28 6.88 -20.93
CA ASN A 38 16.30 5.86 -20.67
C ASN A 38 15.72 4.59 -20.04
N GLY A 39 14.39 4.47 -19.97
CA GLY A 39 13.72 3.48 -19.13
C GLY A 39 13.82 3.79 -17.63
N GLY A 40 13.24 2.92 -16.82
CA GLY A 40 13.20 3.05 -15.36
C GLY A 40 11.96 2.38 -14.76
N ALA A 41 11.76 2.58 -13.47
CA ALA A 41 10.57 2.11 -12.75
C ALA A 41 9.96 3.24 -11.93
N VAL A 42 8.63 3.33 -11.94
CA VAL A 42 7.86 4.24 -11.08
C VAL A 42 7.08 3.37 -10.12
N VAL A 43 7.46 3.42 -8.83
CA VAL A 43 6.85 2.61 -7.78
C VAL A 43 6.08 3.51 -6.83
N ALA A 44 4.83 3.16 -6.57
CA ALA A 44 3.98 3.81 -5.58
C ALA A 44 3.69 2.83 -4.44
N ALA A 45 3.85 3.29 -3.20
CA ALA A 45 3.41 2.56 -2.02
C ALA A 45 2.15 3.19 -1.46
N THR A 46 1.14 2.37 -1.18
CA THR A 46 -0.05 2.80 -0.45
C THR A 46 0.23 2.77 1.06
N THR A 47 -0.55 3.51 1.83
CA THR A 47 -0.51 3.49 3.30
C THR A 47 -1.92 3.37 3.83
N SER A 48 -2.10 2.60 4.92
CA SER A 48 -3.35 2.53 5.68
C SER A 48 -3.36 3.48 6.88
N GLY A 49 -2.20 4.05 7.24
CA GLY A 49 -2.06 4.97 8.36
C GLY A 49 -2.35 6.41 7.95
N ASN A 50 -3.28 7.06 8.66
CA ASN A 50 -3.64 8.48 8.51
C ASN A 50 -3.96 8.90 7.06
N ILE A 51 -4.80 8.12 6.37
CA ILE A 51 -5.24 8.43 5.01
C ILE A 51 -6.72 8.81 4.95
N PRO A 52 -7.11 9.80 4.10
CA PRO A 52 -8.50 9.97 3.74
C PRO A 52 -8.97 8.77 2.92
N LYS A 53 -10.20 8.29 3.16
CA LYS A 53 -10.80 7.22 2.35
C LYS A 53 -11.09 7.74 0.96
N THR A 54 -10.61 7.04 -0.05
CA THR A 54 -10.76 7.40 -1.47
C THR A 54 -11.29 6.21 -2.25
N GLU A 55 -12.62 6.12 -2.33
CA GLU A 55 -13.34 5.01 -2.99
C GLU A 55 -12.89 4.80 -4.44
N SER A 56 -12.55 5.88 -5.16
CA SER A 56 -12.08 5.78 -6.56
C SER A 56 -10.73 5.08 -6.67
N MET A 57 -9.82 5.31 -5.72
CA MET A 57 -8.53 4.61 -5.70
C MET A 57 -8.74 3.13 -5.38
N ASP A 58 -9.56 2.83 -4.38
CA ASP A 58 -9.83 1.44 -3.96
C ASP A 58 -10.48 0.64 -5.09
N LEU A 59 -11.43 1.26 -5.81
CA LEU A 59 -12.08 0.66 -6.98
C LEU A 59 -11.08 0.45 -8.13
N ALA A 60 -10.18 1.40 -8.39
CA ALA A 60 -9.14 1.22 -9.40
C ALA A 60 -8.20 0.06 -9.06
N LEU A 61 -7.79 -0.09 -7.78
CA LEU A 61 -6.96 -1.20 -7.33
C LEU A 61 -7.70 -2.53 -7.47
N LEU A 62 -9.00 -2.57 -7.14
CA LEU A 62 -9.84 -3.74 -7.34
C LEU A 62 -9.90 -4.14 -8.83
N HIS A 63 -10.09 -3.18 -9.73
CA HIS A 63 -10.09 -3.44 -11.18
C HIS A 63 -8.79 -4.05 -11.67
N ILE A 64 -7.64 -3.60 -11.16
CA ILE A 64 -6.34 -4.17 -11.52
C ILE A 64 -6.28 -5.64 -11.07
N GLN A 65 -6.73 -5.95 -9.86
CA GLN A 65 -6.77 -7.33 -9.35
C GLN A 65 -7.74 -8.22 -10.14
N GLU A 66 -8.93 -7.72 -10.47
CA GLU A 66 -9.94 -8.45 -11.24
C GLU A 66 -9.44 -8.77 -12.65
N ARG A 67 -8.81 -7.77 -13.31
CA ARG A 67 -8.17 -7.97 -14.62
C ARG A 67 -7.04 -8.99 -14.56
N ALA A 68 -6.20 -8.93 -13.53
CA ALA A 68 -5.13 -9.92 -13.34
C ALA A 68 -5.67 -11.34 -13.14
N LYS A 69 -6.86 -11.48 -12.56
CA LYS A 69 -7.56 -12.77 -12.39
C LYS A 69 -8.40 -13.20 -13.60
N GLY A 70 -8.58 -12.33 -14.59
CA GLY A 70 -9.45 -12.58 -15.75
C GLY A 70 -10.95 -12.58 -15.43
N VAL A 71 -11.36 -11.92 -14.35
CA VAL A 71 -12.77 -11.83 -13.90
C VAL A 71 -13.42 -10.56 -14.47
N GLN A 72 -14.75 -10.56 -14.58
CA GLN A 72 -15.50 -9.37 -14.97
C GLN A 72 -15.23 -8.21 -14.00
N VAL A 73 -14.94 -7.04 -14.57
CA VAL A 73 -14.60 -5.83 -13.83
C VAL A 73 -15.85 -5.27 -13.14
N THR A 74 -15.75 -5.01 -11.84
CA THR A 74 -16.86 -4.47 -11.02
C THR A 74 -17.26 -3.06 -11.50
N ALA A 75 -18.54 -2.82 -11.77
CA ALA A 75 -19.00 -1.49 -12.17
C ALA A 75 -18.96 -0.48 -11.01
N PRO A 76 -18.65 0.81 -11.26
CA PRO A 76 -18.78 1.85 -10.26
C PRO A 76 -20.20 1.95 -9.69
N SER A 77 -20.31 2.14 -8.38
CA SER A 77 -21.60 2.35 -7.72
C SER A 77 -22.22 3.68 -8.18
N PRO A 78 -23.50 3.71 -8.59
CA PRO A 78 -24.17 4.96 -8.97
C PRO A 78 -24.32 5.98 -7.83
N TRP A 79 -24.16 5.53 -6.58
CA TRP A 79 -24.43 6.32 -5.38
C TRP A 79 -23.18 6.97 -4.78
N VAL A 80 -22.00 6.64 -5.30
CA VAL A 80 -20.72 7.13 -4.79
C VAL A 80 -20.06 7.96 -5.89
N GLU A 81 -19.70 9.19 -5.56
CA GLU A 81 -18.97 10.05 -6.49
C GLU A 81 -17.59 9.43 -6.77
N SER A 82 -17.30 9.20 -8.05
CA SER A 82 -16.05 8.60 -8.50
C SER A 82 -15.25 9.59 -9.33
N ASP A 83 -13.97 9.70 -9.02
CA ASP A 83 -13.05 10.57 -9.73
C ASP A 83 -12.48 9.86 -10.96
N GLY A 84 -12.94 10.28 -12.14
CA GLY A 84 -12.48 9.74 -13.42
C GLY A 84 -10.99 9.97 -13.67
N ARG A 85 -10.37 11.04 -13.12
CA ARG A 85 -8.94 11.32 -13.29
C ARG A 85 -8.09 10.28 -12.56
N VAL A 86 -8.53 9.87 -11.37
CA VAL A 86 -7.87 8.82 -10.58
C VAL A 86 -7.99 7.48 -11.31
N MET A 87 -9.19 7.14 -11.77
CA MET A 87 -9.45 5.90 -12.51
C MET A 87 -8.60 5.76 -13.77
N GLU A 88 -8.50 6.81 -14.59
CA GLU A 88 -7.68 6.78 -15.80
C GLU A 88 -6.18 6.72 -15.48
N SER A 89 -5.73 7.38 -14.40
CA SER A 89 -4.31 7.36 -14.02
C SER A 89 -3.79 5.98 -13.59
N LEU A 90 -4.65 5.13 -13.05
CA LEU A 90 -4.28 3.80 -12.52
C LEU A 90 -4.59 2.65 -13.50
N LYS A 91 -5.15 2.95 -14.67
CA LYS A 91 -5.69 1.94 -15.60
C LYS A 91 -4.66 0.96 -16.16
N LYS A 92 -3.39 1.36 -16.28
CA LYS A 92 -2.28 0.60 -16.88
C LYS A 92 -1.19 0.22 -15.87
N VAL A 93 -1.50 0.29 -14.57
CA VAL A 93 -0.52 0.08 -13.50
C VAL A 93 -0.58 -1.36 -13.01
N ASP A 94 0.58 -1.93 -12.72
CA ASP A 94 0.69 -3.25 -12.09
C ASP A 94 0.56 -3.14 -10.57
N LEU A 95 -0.16 -4.10 -9.96
CA LEU A 95 -0.34 -4.17 -8.51
C LEU A 95 0.50 -5.30 -7.91
N MET A 96 1.32 -4.96 -6.92
CA MET A 96 2.01 -5.94 -6.07
C MET A 96 1.32 -6.03 -4.70
N PRO A 97 0.46 -7.03 -4.45
CA PRO A 97 -0.17 -7.20 -3.14
C PRO A 97 0.85 -7.74 -2.14
N LEU A 98 1.11 -6.99 -1.07
CA LEU A 98 1.94 -7.43 0.04
C LEU A 98 1.09 -8.26 1.02
N LYS A 99 1.65 -9.40 1.46
CA LYS A 99 1.05 -10.31 2.44
C LYS A 99 1.98 -10.47 3.64
N GLY A 100 1.50 -11.17 4.66
CA GLY A 100 2.35 -11.60 5.77
C GLY A 100 3.49 -12.50 5.30
N LEU A 101 4.59 -12.48 6.06
CA LEU A 101 5.76 -13.33 5.84
C LEU A 101 5.38 -14.81 5.93
N THR A 102 6.10 -15.64 5.19
CA THR A 102 6.10 -17.07 5.42
C THR A 102 6.75 -17.40 6.78
N LYS A 103 6.47 -18.59 7.32
CA LYS A 103 7.10 -19.04 8.57
C LYS A 103 8.63 -19.06 8.51
N ALA A 104 9.20 -19.42 7.36
CA ALA A 104 10.64 -19.45 7.15
C ALA A 104 11.25 -18.04 7.17
N GLU A 105 10.61 -17.08 6.50
CA GLU A 105 11.05 -15.67 6.53
C GLU A 105 10.88 -15.06 7.93
N ALA A 106 9.78 -15.37 8.62
CA ALA A 106 9.54 -14.92 10.00
C ALA A 106 10.60 -15.48 10.96
N ARG A 107 11.01 -16.74 10.80
CA ARG A 107 12.11 -17.33 11.55
C ARG A 107 13.41 -16.55 11.33
N GLY A 108 13.79 -16.32 10.07
CA GLY A 108 15.01 -15.57 9.76
C GLY A 108 15.00 -14.16 10.34
N LEU A 109 13.84 -13.49 10.33
CA LEU A 109 13.66 -12.18 10.96
C LEU A 109 13.83 -12.22 12.48
N MET A 110 13.27 -13.23 13.15
CA MET A 110 13.39 -13.42 14.60
C MET A 110 14.81 -13.80 15.01
N GLU A 111 15.49 -14.66 14.24
CA GLU A 111 16.90 -15.01 14.44
C GLU A 111 17.79 -13.76 14.34
N TYR A 112 17.54 -12.88 13.36
CA TYR A 112 18.21 -11.60 13.25
C TYR A 112 17.98 -10.72 14.49
N TRP A 113 16.74 -10.60 14.98
CA TRP A 113 16.45 -9.82 16.19
C TRP A 113 17.07 -10.42 17.46
N ALA A 114 17.15 -11.74 17.54
CA ALA A 114 17.81 -12.44 18.64
C ALA A 114 19.32 -12.19 18.63
N ALA A 115 19.96 -12.31 17.46
CA ALA A 115 21.38 -11.99 17.27
C ALA A 115 21.68 -10.51 17.56
N SER A 116 20.73 -9.62 17.28
CA SER A 116 20.83 -8.19 17.58
C SER A 116 20.54 -7.85 19.05
N GLY A 117 20.16 -8.83 19.88
CA GLY A 117 19.84 -8.63 21.30
C GLY A 117 18.49 -7.95 21.59
N VAL A 118 17.68 -7.70 20.56
CA VAL A 118 16.36 -7.08 20.71
C VAL A 118 15.31 -8.12 21.09
N PHE A 119 15.47 -9.36 20.62
CA PHE A 119 14.62 -10.49 20.98
C PHE A 119 15.33 -11.38 22.01
N ARG A 120 14.84 -11.44 23.25
CA ARG A 120 15.50 -12.12 24.37
C ARG A 120 15.02 -13.56 24.60
N GLN A 121 14.19 -14.09 23.71
CA GLN A 121 13.70 -15.47 23.79
C GLN A 121 14.46 -16.36 22.81
N ALA A 122 14.57 -17.65 23.13
CA ALA A 122 15.14 -18.62 22.22
C ALA A 122 14.25 -18.73 20.96
N VAL A 123 14.85 -18.67 19.78
CA VAL A 123 14.13 -18.82 18.51
C VAL A 123 14.02 -20.30 18.18
N ASP A 124 12.97 -20.93 18.71
CA ASP A 124 12.59 -22.31 18.41
C ASP A 124 11.36 -22.35 17.49
N GLU A 125 11.06 -23.53 16.94
CA GLU A 125 9.94 -23.67 15.99
C GLU A 125 8.57 -23.37 16.62
N ARG A 126 8.46 -23.58 17.94
CA ARG A 126 7.27 -23.30 18.73
C ARG A 126 7.03 -21.79 18.86
N THR A 127 8.03 -21.03 19.31
CA THR A 127 7.97 -19.57 19.48
C THR A 127 7.77 -18.88 18.14
N VAL A 128 8.44 -19.33 17.08
CA VAL A 128 8.22 -18.82 15.72
C VAL A 128 6.77 -19.05 15.31
N THR A 129 6.24 -20.26 15.50
CA THR A 129 4.85 -20.58 15.13
C THR A 129 3.84 -19.78 15.95
N GLU A 130 4.08 -19.63 17.26
CA GLU A 130 3.25 -18.85 18.16
C GLU A 130 3.18 -17.39 17.73
N LYS A 131 4.34 -16.72 17.61
CA LYS A 131 4.41 -15.30 17.22
C LYS A 131 3.91 -15.06 15.80
N TRP A 132 4.13 -16.01 14.89
CA TRP A 132 3.63 -15.92 13.52
C TRP A 132 2.10 -16.01 13.45
N ALA A 133 1.51 -16.92 14.25
CA ALA A 133 0.06 -17.12 14.30
C ALA A 133 -0.66 -15.94 14.97
N LEU A 134 -0.12 -15.47 16.10
CA LEU A 134 -0.67 -14.33 16.83
C LEU A 134 -0.60 -13.02 16.01
N ALA A 135 0.46 -12.84 15.23
CA ALA A 135 0.62 -11.71 14.31
C ALA A 135 -0.23 -11.80 13.01
N GLY A 136 -1.32 -12.56 13.01
CA GLY A 136 -2.24 -12.63 11.88
C GLY A 136 -1.64 -13.28 10.63
N ASN A 137 -0.99 -14.44 10.80
CA ASN A 137 -0.30 -15.18 9.73
C ASN A 137 0.86 -14.42 9.09
N GLY A 138 1.69 -13.79 9.93
CA GLY A 138 2.98 -13.25 9.51
C GLY A 138 3.03 -11.76 9.21
N VAL A 139 2.08 -10.95 9.70
CA VAL A 139 2.12 -9.49 9.51
C VAL A 139 3.31 -8.91 10.28
N ILE A 140 4.34 -8.44 9.56
CA ILE A 140 5.62 -8.00 10.15
C ILE A 140 5.44 -6.97 11.27
N GLY A 141 4.57 -5.98 11.05
CA GLY A 141 4.30 -4.94 12.04
C GLY A 141 3.71 -5.48 13.35
N GLU A 142 2.86 -6.51 13.26
CA GLU A 142 2.28 -7.18 14.43
C GLU A 142 3.30 -8.14 15.07
N ILE A 143 4.09 -8.87 14.29
CA ILE A 143 5.20 -9.67 14.84
C ILE A 143 6.13 -8.77 15.65
N ALA A 144 6.53 -7.62 15.10
CA ALA A 144 7.40 -6.68 15.79
C ALA A 144 6.75 -6.08 17.04
N ARG A 145 5.43 -5.81 17.00
CA ARG A 145 4.68 -5.36 18.18
C ARG A 145 4.73 -6.42 19.29
N GLU A 146 4.49 -7.68 18.96
CA GLU A 146 4.46 -8.76 19.95
C GLU A 146 5.83 -9.16 20.46
N ALA A 147 6.80 -9.27 19.55
CA ALA A 147 8.15 -9.72 19.87
C ALA A 147 8.96 -8.65 20.60
N LEU A 148 8.76 -7.36 20.27
CA LEU A 148 9.64 -6.28 20.73
C LEU A 148 8.95 -5.31 21.69
N LYS A 149 7.65 -5.01 21.53
CA LYS A 149 6.97 -3.93 22.30
C LYS A 149 6.22 -4.40 23.54
N MET A 150 5.97 -5.69 23.72
CA MET A 150 5.23 -6.18 24.90
C MET A 150 5.96 -6.03 26.25
N HIS A 151 7.16 -5.43 26.28
CA HIS A 151 7.98 -5.29 27.49
C HIS A 151 8.20 -3.84 27.96
N ILE A 152 7.24 -2.94 27.73
CA ILE A 152 7.21 -1.64 28.40
C ILE A 152 6.02 -1.66 29.37
N VAL A 153 6.29 -2.06 30.62
CA VAL A 153 5.50 -1.76 31.82
C VAL A 153 6.34 -0.80 32.66
#